data_AF-A0A6V7KDK4-F1
#
_entry.id   AF-A0A6V7KDK4-F1
#
_cell.length_a   1.000
_cell.length_b   1.000
_cell.length_c   1.000
_cell.angle_alpha   90.00
_cell.angle_beta   90.00
_cell.angle_gamma   90.00
#
_symmetry.space_group_name_H-M   'P 1'
#
loop_
_entity.id
_entity.type
_entity.pdbx_description
1 polymer ?
#
loop_
_entity_poly.entity_id
_entity_poly.type
_entity_poly.pdbx_seq_one_letter_code
_entity_poly.pdbx_strand_id
1 'polypeptide(L)' 'YLRDSLHFVDKRRVAVWGWSYGGFVAALALAHPDQDVFQCGISVAPIVSWKLY' A
#
# COMPACT_ATOMS: atom_id res chain seq x y z
N TYR A 1 -13.21 0.84 -7.11
CA TYR A 1 -14.04 -0.18 -7.80
C TYR A 1 -14.38 -1.36 -6.90
N LEU A 2 -13.48 -2.33 -6.65
CA LEU A 2 -13.81 -3.52 -5.84
C LEU A 2 -14.35 -3.18 -4.44
N ARG A 3 -13.66 -2.23 -3.77
CA ARG A 3 -14.09 -1.64 -2.49
C ARG A 3 -15.52 -1.09 -2.54
N ASP A 4 -15.98 -0.62 -3.69
CA ASP A 4 -17.26 0.06 -3.87
C ASP A 4 -18.36 -0.83 -4.43
N SER A 5 -17.99 -1.92 -5.12
CA SER A 5 -18.92 -2.86 -5.76
C SER A 5 -19.19 -4.11 -4.95
N LEU A 6 -18.28 -4.50 -4.05
CA LEU A 6 -18.42 -5.70 -3.23
C LEU A 6 -18.87 -5.33 -1.81
N HIS A 7 -20.11 -5.71 -1.46
CA HIS A 7 -20.73 -5.37 -0.17
C HIS A 7 -19.98 -5.91 1.06
N PHE A 8 -19.19 -6.97 0.88
CA PHE A 8 -18.41 -7.60 1.95
C PHE A 8 -17.01 -6.97 2.13
N VAL A 9 -16.60 -6.04 1.27
CA VAL A 9 -15.32 -5.33 1.43
C VAL A 9 -15.55 -4.08 2.26
N ASP A 10 -14.97 -4.07 3.47
CA ASP A 10 -15.05 -2.90 4.34
C ASP A 10 -14.08 -1.81 3.88
N LYS A 11 -14.64 -0.73 3.35
CA LYS A 11 -13.88 0.44 2.83
C LYS A 11 -13.00 1.11 3.89
N ARG A 12 -13.36 0.99 5.16
CA ARG A 12 -12.65 1.62 6.29
C ARG A 12 -11.48 0.78 6.79
N ARG A 13 -11.37 -0.49 6.39
CA ARG A 13 -10.35 -1.42 6.90
C ARG A 13 -9.61 -2.11 5.76
N VAL A 14 -8.86 -1.31 4.98
CA VAL A 14 -8.03 -1.81 3.88
C VAL A 14 -6.58 -1.52 4.20
N ALA A 15 -5.70 -2.49 3.96
CA ALA A 15 -4.26 -2.38 4.16
C ALA A 15 -3.51 -2.84 2.92
N VAL A 16 -2.30 -2.31 2.72
CA VAL A 16 -1.39 -2.75 1.66
C VAL A 16 -0.20 -3.50 2.26
N TRP A 17 0.18 -4.63 1.66
CA TRP A 17 1.36 -5.40 2.07
C TRP A 17 2.24 -5.63 0.85
N GLY A 18 3.56 -5.59 1.05
CA GLY A 18 4.49 -5.95 -0.01
C GLY A 18 5.89 -6.31 0.51
N TRP A 19 6.60 -7.12 -0.30
CA TRP A 19 7.97 -7.55 -0.06
C TRP A 19 8.89 -7.08 -1.19
N SER A 20 10.16 -6.74 -0.89
CA SER A 20 11.13 -6.25 -1.87
C SER A 20 10.61 -5.02 -2.62
N TYR A 21 10.52 -5.04 -3.96
CA TYR A 21 9.88 -3.98 -4.74
C TYR A 21 8.44 -3.70 -4.28
N GLY A 22 7.70 -4.72 -3.88
CA GLY A 22 6.37 -4.57 -3.31
C GLY A 22 6.38 -3.76 -2.00
N GLY A 23 7.43 -3.87 -1.19
CA GLY A 23 7.61 -3.06 0.01
C GLY A 23 7.80 -1.58 -0.34
N PHE A 24 8.63 -1.28 -1.35
CA PHE A 24 8.77 0.08 -1.89
C PHE A 24 7.42 0.64 -2.36
N VAL A 25 6.66 -0.13 -3.15
CA VAL A 25 5.33 0.29 -3.64
C VAL A 25 4.33 0.45 -2.50
N ALA A 26 4.34 -0.41 -1.49
CA ALA A 26 3.46 -0.29 -0.32
C ALA A 26 3.74 1.00 0.47
N ALA A 27 5.01 1.33 0.68
CA ALA A 27 5.40 2.58 1.32
C ALA A 27 5.05 3.80 0.47
N LEU A 28 5.32 3.75 -0.84
CA LEU A 28 4.99 4.81 -1.78
C LEU A 28 3.48 5.06 -1.87
N ALA A 29 2.68 3.99 -1.91
CA ALA A 29 1.23 4.07 -1.95
C ALA A 29 0.68 4.80 -0.72
N LEU A 30 1.19 4.50 0.48
CA LEU A 30 0.80 5.19 1.72
C LEU A 30 1.27 6.65 1.78
N ALA A 31 2.44 6.95 1.21
CA ALA A 31 3.01 8.29 1.20
C ALA A 31 2.37 9.20 0.12
N HIS A 32 1.63 8.63 -0.84
CA HIS A 32 1.00 9.39 -1.89
C HIS A 32 -0.10 10.30 -1.31
N PRO A 33 -0.06 11.62 -1.54
CA PRO A 33 -0.94 12.58 -0.86
C PRO A 33 -2.42 12.37 -1.15
N ASP A 34 -2.76 11.96 -2.39
CA ASP A 34 -4.14 11.73 -2.81
C ASP A 34 -4.65 10.30 -2.56
N GLN A 35 -3.93 9.49 -1.77
CA GLN A 35 -4.39 8.14 -1.47
C GLN A 35 -5.47 8.16 -0.38
N ASP A 36 -6.62 7.53 -0.62
CA ASP A 36 -7.75 7.41 0.31
C ASP A 36 -8.15 5.95 0.57
N VAL A 37 -7.33 5.00 0.14
CA VAL A 37 -7.65 3.58 0.10
C VAL A 37 -7.13 2.85 1.32
N PHE A 38 -5.85 3.04 1.66
CA PHE A 38 -5.13 2.22 2.64
C PHE A 38 -5.01 2.92 4.00
N GLN A 39 -5.43 2.24 5.07
CA GLN A 39 -5.39 2.80 6.42
C GLN A 39 -4.08 2.45 7.13
N CYS A 40 -3.42 1.40 6.67
CA CYS A 40 -2.08 1.02 7.09
C CYS A 40 -1.41 0.21 5.98
N GLY A 41 -0.12 -0.05 6.16
CA GLY A 41 0.57 -0.97 5.29
C GLY A 41 1.85 -1.51 5.88
N ILE A 42 2.31 -2.59 5.27
CA ILE A 42 3.42 -3.41 5.74
C ILE A 42 4.42 -3.52 4.59
N SER A 43 5.57 -2.87 4.78
CA SER A 43 6.65 -2.81 3.79
C SER A 43 7.82 -3.67 4.26
N VAL A 44 8.00 -4.84 3.65
CA VAL A 44 9.00 -5.83 4.06
C VAL A 44 10.19 -5.83 3.10
N ALA A 45 11.42 -5.74 3.63
CA ALA A 45 12.66 -5.66 2.86
C ALA A 45 12.61 -4.71 1.64
N PRO A 46 12.12 -3.46 1.79
CA PRO A 46 11.91 -2.57 0.66
C PRO A 46 13.21 -2.03 0.07
N ILE A 47 13.17 -1.69 -1.22
CA ILE A 47 14.16 -0.78 -1.83
C ILE A 47 13.83 0.64 -1.35
N VAL A 48 14.60 1.16 -0.40
CA VAL A 48 14.37 2.52 0.16
C VAL A 48 15.17 3.61 -0.56
N SER A 49 16.20 3.23 -1.31
CA SER A 49 17.03 4.14 -2.08
C SER A 49 17.56 3.42 -3.32
N TRP A 50 17.16 3.90 -4.48
CA TRP A 50 17.66 3.42 -5.77
C TRP A 50 19.15 3.68 -5.99
N LYS A 51 19.75 4.60 -5.22
CA LYS A 51 21.20 4.85 -5.28
C LYS A 51 22.02 3.77 -4.58
N LEU A 52 21.39 3.03 -3.67
CA LEU A 52 22.04 1.98 -2.88
C LEU A 52 21.72 0.58 -3.43
N TYR A 53 21.00 0.51 -4.54
CA TYR A 53 20.64 -0.71 -5.25
C TYR A 53 21.41 -0.77 -6.57
#